data_AF-A0A4V1NWF5-F1
#
_entry.id   AF-A0A4V1NWF5-F1
#
_cell.length_a   1.000
_cell.length_b   1.000
_cell.length_c   1.000
_cell.angle_alpha   90.00
_cell.angle_beta   90.00
_cell.angle_gamma   90.00
#
_symmetry.space_group_name_H-M   'P 1'
#
loop_
_entity.id
_entity.type
_entity.pdbx_description
1 polymer ?
#
loop_
_entity_poly.entity_id
_entity_poly.type
_entity_poly.pdbx_seq_one_letter_code
_entity_poly.pdbx_strand_id
1 'polypeptide(L)'
;MMFIDHEKLRVIAKKVIAIPEHYLLEMEDSIPKGHEQKRCFIWEDPENWDNKIEIELELTTGLLTRLGREMEYKEEIEEDFKPLHTDAEARRMTDAFVAKHSSHSAEYASVMIKKRPDGTDFTFRQEVRGIELPHTGCGVKLDRELNVVRFRLIGQGQIQEPKWPDSIVDEKTILSDIQSHLQMKLAIVSVHPSLYEIKGTEHEYRLVYEPIPDRPWMDAVTGLHVYGSEHYVMSTSHPLSPNESIPKPIYNEALSWEQLLGIDLERYELVKSGDDGERINSLYQLRERGK
;
A
#
# COMPACT_ATOMS: atom_id res chain seq x y z
N MET A 1 -28.55 1.98 10.52
CA MET A 1 -27.37 2.87 10.46
C MET A 1 -27.74 4.00 9.50
N MET A 2 -27.56 5.26 9.89
CA MET A 2 -27.94 6.39 9.03
C MET A 2 -26.71 6.79 8.21
N PHE A 3 -26.76 6.55 6.90
CA PHE A 3 -25.69 6.98 6.00
C PHE A 3 -25.77 8.48 5.74
N ILE A 4 -24.63 9.10 5.53
CA ILE A 4 -24.57 10.48 5.06
C ILE A 4 -25.10 10.52 3.63
N ASP A 5 -25.89 11.56 3.34
CA ASP A 5 -26.40 11.83 2.01
C ASP A 5 -25.26 11.93 0.97
N HIS A 6 -25.43 11.29 -0.19
CA HIS A 6 -24.40 11.18 -1.22
C HIS A 6 -23.96 12.54 -1.75
N GLU A 7 -24.90 13.49 -1.86
CA GLU A 7 -24.57 14.87 -2.27
C GLU A 7 -23.66 15.56 -1.25
N LYS A 8 -23.86 15.29 0.05
CA LYS A 8 -22.97 15.81 1.10
C LYS A 8 -21.59 15.17 1.01
N LEU A 9 -21.50 13.87 0.75
CA LEU A 9 -20.22 13.18 0.55
C LEU A 9 -19.46 13.72 -0.66
N ARG A 10 -20.17 14.00 -1.77
CA ARG A 10 -19.57 14.62 -2.96
C ARG A 10 -19.02 16.01 -2.65
N VAL A 11 -19.75 16.84 -1.89
CA VAL A 11 -19.27 18.16 -1.44
C VAL A 11 -18.07 18.02 -0.51
N ILE A 12 -18.04 17.02 0.37
CA ILE A 12 -16.88 16.73 1.23
C ILE A 12 -15.67 16.37 0.38
N ALA A 13 -15.82 15.45 -0.58
CA ALA A 13 -14.73 14.99 -1.44
C ALA A 13 -14.09 16.16 -2.23
N LYS A 14 -14.90 17.05 -2.82
CA LYS A 14 -14.45 18.27 -3.50
C LYS A 14 -13.75 19.29 -2.58
N LYS A 15 -13.91 19.17 -1.26
CA LYS A 15 -13.27 20.04 -0.25
C LYS A 15 -12.03 19.41 0.39
N VAL A 16 -11.78 18.11 0.18
CA VAL A 16 -10.58 17.44 0.70
C VAL A 16 -9.35 18.01 0.01
N ILE A 17 -9.40 18.12 -1.31
CA ILE A 17 -8.38 18.76 -2.13
C ILE A 17 -9.05 19.69 -3.15
N ALA A 18 -8.31 20.69 -3.65
CA ALA A 18 -8.76 21.49 -4.78
C ALA A 18 -8.66 20.67 -6.07
N ILE A 19 -9.79 20.10 -6.51
CA ILE A 19 -9.88 19.35 -7.78
C ILE A 19 -9.91 20.36 -8.93
N PRO A 20 -9.01 20.25 -9.93
CA PRO A 20 -9.01 21.16 -11.07
C PRO A 20 -10.32 21.11 -11.85
N GLU A 21 -10.79 22.26 -12.36
CA GLU A 21 -12.10 22.35 -13.03
C GLU A 21 -12.23 21.52 -14.31
N HIS A 22 -11.11 21.23 -14.98
CA HIS A 22 -11.08 20.44 -16.20
C HIS A 22 -11.25 18.93 -15.95
N TYR A 23 -11.07 18.46 -14.71
CA TYR A 23 -11.25 17.06 -14.37
C TYR A 23 -12.73 16.69 -14.36
N LEU A 24 -13.07 15.56 -14.96
CA LEU A 24 -14.43 15.03 -15.01
C LEU A 24 -14.59 13.89 -14.00
N LEU A 25 -15.74 13.84 -13.33
CA LEU A 25 -16.08 12.75 -12.42
C LEU A 25 -16.52 11.55 -13.26
N GLU A 26 -15.64 10.56 -13.41
CA GLU A 26 -15.87 9.37 -14.25
C GLU A 26 -16.50 8.22 -13.46
N MET A 27 -16.15 8.08 -12.17
CA MET A 27 -16.69 7.03 -11.32
C MET A 27 -17.18 7.58 -9.99
N GLU A 28 -18.38 7.19 -9.62
CA GLU A 28 -18.93 7.40 -8.28
C GLU A 28 -19.67 6.15 -7.80
N ASP A 29 -19.10 5.43 -6.84
CA ASP A 29 -19.71 4.18 -6.38
C ASP A 29 -19.50 3.83 -4.91
N SER A 30 -20.40 3.03 -4.36
CA SER A 30 -20.33 2.50 -3.00
C SER A 30 -19.61 1.15 -2.99
N ILE A 31 -18.61 1.01 -2.12
CA ILE A 31 -17.78 -0.17 -1.97
C ILE A 31 -17.74 -0.68 -0.52
N PRO A 32 -17.65 -2.00 -0.29
CA PRO A 32 -17.89 -3.07 -1.26
C PRO A 32 -19.39 -3.21 -1.60
N LYS A 33 -19.71 -3.68 -2.81
CA LYS A 33 -21.10 -3.91 -3.24
C LYS A 33 -21.79 -4.96 -2.37
N GLY A 34 -23.03 -4.68 -1.97
CA GLY A 34 -23.83 -5.56 -1.10
C GLY A 34 -23.55 -5.41 0.40
N HIS A 35 -22.42 -4.81 0.79
CA HIS A 35 -22.13 -4.39 2.16
C HIS A 35 -21.44 -3.02 2.12
N GLU A 36 -22.19 -2.02 1.67
CA GLU A 36 -21.65 -0.68 1.42
C GLU A 36 -21.11 -0.07 2.71
N GLN A 37 -19.82 0.27 2.71
CA GLN A 37 -19.14 0.92 3.84
C GLN A 37 -18.52 2.25 3.45
N LYS A 38 -18.11 2.38 2.19
CA LYS A 38 -17.37 3.54 1.67
C LYS A 38 -17.99 4.00 0.36
N ARG A 39 -17.79 5.27 0.04
CA ARG A 39 -18.08 5.87 -1.26
C ARG A 39 -16.75 6.26 -1.91
N CYS A 40 -16.51 5.78 -3.12
CA CYS A 40 -15.34 6.10 -3.92
C CYS A 40 -15.75 7.07 -5.03
N PHE A 41 -14.89 8.06 -5.25
CA PHE A 41 -15.00 9.05 -6.31
C PHE A 41 -13.69 9.06 -7.10
N ILE A 42 -13.76 8.92 -8.42
CA ILE A 42 -12.59 9.04 -9.31
C ILE A 42 -12.86 10.16 -10.31
N TRP A 43 -11.95 11.11 -10.31
CA TRP A 43 -11.85 12.15 -11.33
C TRP A 43 -10.68 11.88 -12.25
N GLU A 44 -10.90 12.00 -13.54
CA GLU A 44 -9.87 11.86 -14.57
C GLU A 44 -9.74 13.17 -15.36
N ASP A 45 -8.52 13.46 -15.80
CA ASP A 45 -8.26 14.52 -16.76
C ASP A 45 -8.60 14.02 -18.18
N PRO A 46 -9.55 14.66 -18.90
CA PRO A 46 -9.94 14.24 -20.24
C PRO A 46 -8.81 14.33 -21.26
N GLU A 47 -7.81 15.19 -21.02
CA GLU A 47 -6.68 15.39 -21.92
C GLU A 47 -5.49 14.48 -21.58
N ASN A 48 -5.43 13.96 -20.35
CA ASN A 48 -4.34 13.11 -19.87
C ASN A 48 -4.84 12.02 -18.92
N TRP A 49 -5.01 10.82 -19.45
CA TRP A 49 -5.58 9.69 -18.71
C TRP A 49 -4.67 9.12 -17.60
N ASP A 50 -3.37 9.48 -17.57
CA ASP A 50 -2.48 9.16 -16.44
C ASP A 50 -2.76 10.04 -15.20
N ASN A 51 -3.37 11.20 -15.42
CA ASN A 51 -3.75 12.12 -14.37
C ASN A 51 -5.12 11.73 -13.79
N LYS A 52 -5.12 11.21 -12.57
CA LYS A 52 -6.36 10.86 -11.86
C LYS A 52 -6.32 11.18 -10.39
N ILE A 53 -7.49 11.50 -9.85
CA ILE A 53 -7.73 11.77 -8.44
C ILE A 53 -8.75 10.76 -7.93
N GLU A 54 -8.35 9.93 -6.98
CA GLU A 54 -9.19 8.96 -6.29
C GLU A 54 -9.41 9.41 -4.84
N ILE A 55 -10.67 9.50 -4.42
CA ILE A 55 -11.06 9.82 -3.04
C ILE A 55 -12.04 8.77 -2.54
N GLU A 56 -11.71 8.12 -1.43
CA GLU A 56 -12.62 7.23 -0.71
C GLU A 56 -13.03 7.85 0.63
N LEU A 57 -14.33 7.91 0.87
CA LEU A 57 -14.94 8.40 2.11
C LEU A 57 -15.74 7.29 2.80
N GLU A 58 -15.78 7.27 4.12
CA GLU A 58 -16.64 6.38 4.89
C GLU A 58 -18.10 6.86 4.86
N LEU A 59 -19.07 5.95 4.61
CA LEU A 59 -20.49 6.32 4.43
C LEU A 59 -21.17 6.82 5.71
N THR A 60 -20.70 6.37 6.87
CA THR A 60 -21.33 6.66 8.17
C THR A 60 -20.80 7.96 8.78
N THR A 61 -19.50 8.22 8.67
CA THR A 61 -18.84 9.37 9.29
C THR A 61 -18.44 10.46 8.29
N GLY A 62 -18.31 10.11 7.01
CA GLY A 62 -17.77 11.00 5.98
C GLY A 62 -16.26 11.23 6.10
N LEU A 63 -15.56 10.45 6.93
CA LEU A 63 -14.12 10.55 7.10
C LEU A 63 -13.39 10.07 5.85
N LEU A 64 -12.27 10.73 5.54
CA LEU A 64 -11.39 10.34 4.45
C LEU A 64 -10.69 9.02 4.79
N THR A 65 -10.87 8.01 3.96
CA THR A 65 -10.21 6.71 4.13
C THR A 65 -9.03 6.56 3.20
N ARG A 66 -9.13 7.13 1.99
CA ARG A 66 -8.07 7.10 0.99
C ARG A 66 -8.12 8.34 0.10
N LEU A 67 -6.94 8.83 -0.24
CA LEU A 67 -6.71 9.79 -1.30
C LEU A 67 -5.53 9.28 -2.14
N GLY A 68 -5.67 9.31 -3.46
CA GLY A 68 -4.59 9.09 -4.40
C GLY A 68 -4.67 10.13 -5.51
N ARG A 69 -3.57 10.83 -5.75
CA ARG A 69 -3.38 11.66 -6.93
C ARG A 69 -2.26 11.02 -7.74
N GLU A 70 -2.64 10.46 -8.87
CA GLU A 70 -1.69 10.01 -9.88
C GLU A 70 -1.54 11.15 -10.88
N MET A 71 -0.29 11.46 -11.18
CA MET A 71 0.10 12.50 -12.12
C MET A 71 1.11 11.86 -13.05
N GLU A 72 1.11 12.29 -14.31
CA GLU A 72 2.11 11.92 -15.30
C GLU A 72 3.53 12.02 -14.72
N TYR A 73 4.30 10.94 -14.87
CA TYR A 73 5.66 10.87 -14.38
C TYR A 73 6.54 11.78 -15.24
N LYS A 74 6.92 12.94 -14.72
CA LYS A 74 7.93 13.78 -15.36
C LYS A 74 9.31 13.17 -15.11
N GLU A 75 9.94 12.67 -16.18
CA GLU A 75 11.31 12.12 -16.15
C GLU A 75 12.38 13.14 -15.71
N GLU A 76 12.04 14.42 -15.62
CA GLU A 76 12.89 15.50 -15.08
C GLU A 76 13.06 15.39 -13.54
N ILE A 77 13.51 14.23 -13.06
CA ILE A 77 14.11 14.12 -11.73
C ILE A 77 15.57 14.53 -11.90
N GLU A 78 15.84 15.84 -11.90
CA GLU A 78 17.21 16.37 -11.87
C GLU A 78 18.03 15.67 -10.76
N GLU A 79 19.26 15.28 -11.11
CA GLU A 79 20.21 14.56 -10.24
C GLU A 79 20.62 15.35 -8.98
N ASP A 80 20.34 16.66 -8.94
CA ASP A 80 20.58 17.52 -7.79
C ASP A 80 19.41 17.48 -6.79
N PHE A 81 19.35 16.39 -6.01
CA PHE A 81 18.41 16.21 -4.90
C PHE A 81 18.62 17.27 -3.80
N LYS A 82 17.93 18.41 -3.93
CA LYS A 82 17.74 19.38 -2.84
C LYS A 82 16.26 19.46 -2.48
N PRO A 83 15.87 19.11 -1.24
CA PRO A 83 14.50 19.33 -0.80
C PRO A 83 14.19 20.83 -0.85
N LEU A 84 13.12 21.20 -1.56
CA LEU A 84 12.63 22.58 -1.68
C LEU A 84 12.19 23.17 -0.32
N HIS A 85 11.92 22.30 0.65
CA HIS A 85 11.36 22.65 1.95
C HIS A 85 12.09 21.98 3.09
N THR A 86 11.94 22.52 4.30
CA THR A 86 12.48 21.92 5.52
C THR A 86 11.60 20.77 6.01
N ASP A 87 12.20 19.79 6.68
CA ASP A 87 11.47 18.67 7.29
C ASP A 87 10.41 19.15 8.29
N ALA A 88 10.67 20.29 8.95
CA ALA A 88 9.74 20.92 9.89
C ALA A 88 8.47 21.45 9.20
N GLU A 89 8.59 22.03 8.00
CA GLU A 89 7.46 22.51 7.21
C GLU A 89 6.62 21.35 6.68
N ALA A 90 7.27 20.33 6.11
CA ALA A 90 6.62 19.12 5.64
C ALA A 90 5.86 18.40 6.76
N ARG A 91 6.48 18.32 7.95
CA ARG A 91 5.84 17.76 9.14
C ARG A 91 4.64 18.59 9.58
N ARG A 92 4.76 19.92 9.66
CA ARG A 92 3.66 20.81 10.04
C ARG A 92 2.46 20.68 9.10
N MET A 93 2.70 20.62 7.80
CA MET A 93 1.65 20.42 6.79
C MET A 93 0.94 19.08 6.97
N THR A 94 1.73 18.02 7.18
CA THR A 94 1.20 16.67 7.37
C THR A 94 0.41 16.55 8.67
N ASP A 95 0.93 17.07 9.79
CA ASP A 95 0.27 17.07 11.10
C ASP A 95 -1.08 17.81 11.01
N ALA A 96 -1.13 18.96 10.33
CA ALA A 96 -2.37 19.70 10.12
C ALA A 96 -3.39 18.92 9.26
N PHE A 97 -2.93 18.21 8.23
CA PHE A 97 -3.79 17.38 7.39
C PHE A 97 -4.36 16.19 8.17
N VAL A 98 -3.52 15.49 8.93
CA VAL A 98 -3.92 14.34 9.75
C VAL A 98 -4.88 14.77 10.85
N ALA A 99 -4.65 15.91 11.51
CA ALA A 99 -5.56 16.45 12.53
C ALA A 99 -6.95 16.79 11.98
N LYS A 100 -7.04 17.20 10.70
CA LYS A 100 -8.31 17.51 10.04
C LYS A 100 -9.08 16.28 9.59
N HIS A 101 -8.38 15.22 9.17
CA HIS A 101 -8.97 14.07 8.49
C HIS A 101 -8.97 12.77 9.30
N SER A 102 -8.26 12.71 10.42
CA SER A 102 -8.29 11.58 11.36
C SER A 102 -8.80 12.02 12.74
N SER A 103 -9.84 11.34 13.21
CA SER A 103 -10.41 11.53 14.56
C SER A 103 -9.49 11.08 15.69
N HIS A 104 -8.50 10.22 15.41
CA HIS A 104 -7.57 9.65 16.40
C HIS A 104 -6.15 10.21 16.25
N SER A 105 -6.01 11.37 15.59
CA SER A 105 -4.71 12.01 15.33
C SER A 105 -3.85 12.23 16.59
N ALA A 106 -4.48 12.47 17.74
CA ALA A 106 -3.80 12.65 19.03
C ALA A 106 -3.21 11.35 19.61
N GLU A 107 -3.64 10.18 19.13
CA GLU A 107 -3.16 8.87 19.60
C GLU A 107 -1.96 8.38 18.80
N TYR A 108 -1.60 9.08 17.72
CA TYR A 108 -0.47 8.70 16.88
C TYR A 108 0.83 9.24 17.45
N ALA A 109 1.58 8.37 18.11
CA ALA A 109 2.84 8.72 18.76
C ALA A 109 4.05 8.47 17.85
N SER A 110 4.06 7.36 17.10
CA SER A 110 5.16 7.08 16.16
C SER A 110 4.92 7.78 14.83
N VAL A 111 5.98 8.45 14.35
CA VAL A 111 6.04 9.09 13.03
C VAL A 111 7.31 8.64 12.32
N MET A 112 7.15 7.80 11.29
CA MET A 112 8.23 7.41 10.40
C MET A 112 8.25 8.31 9.17
N ILE A 113 9.40 8.92 8.89
CA ILE A 113 9.61 9.80 7.73
C ILE A 113 10.54 9.10 6.75
N LYS A 114 10.11 8.93 5.50
CA LYS A 114 10.96 8.42 4.41
C LYS A 114 11.01 9.44 3.28
N LYS A 115 12.21 9.93 2.97
CA LYS A 115 12.44 10.83 1.84
C LYS A 115 12.65 10.01 0.57
N ARG A 116 11.99 10.41 -0.51
CA ARG A 116 12.11 9.83 -1.84
C ARG A 116 12.38 10.92 -2.87
N PRO A 117 12.91 10.59 -4.06
CA PRO A 117 13.09 11.54 -5.15
C PRO A 117 11.81 12.29 -5.56
N ASP A 118 10.67 11.63 -5.43
CA ASP A 118 9.35 12.10 -5.83
C ASP A 118 8.52 12.69 -4.68
N GLY A 119 9.07 12.79 -3.46
CA GLY A 119 8.34 13.33 -2.32
C GLY A 119 8.79 12.85 -0.94
N THR A 120 7.97 13.11 0.07
CA THR A 120 8.20 12.65 1.45
C THR A 120 7.01 11.83 1.95
N ASP A 121 7.29 10.61 2.39
CA ASP A 121 6.30 9.74 3.04
C ASP A 121 6.35 9.93 4.55
N PHE A 122 5.18 10.11 5.15
CA PHE A 122 4.94 10.09 6.59
C PHE A 122 4.05 8.91 6.94
N THR A 123 4.44 8.13 7.94
CA THR A 123 3.60 7.06 8.50
C THR A 123 3.38 7.34 9.98
N PHE A 124 2.11 7.49 10.36
CA PHE A 124 1.65 7.70 11.72
C PHE A 124 1.08 6.40 12.26
N ARG A 125 1.50 5.98 13.45
CA ARG A 125 1.01 4.77 14.13
C ARG A 125 0.62 5.09 15.57
N GLN A 126 -0.35 4.35 16.10
CA GLN A 126 -0.56 4.27 17.54
C GLN A 126 0.60 3.50 18.17
N GLU A 127 0.88 3.80 19.43
CA GLU A 127 1.86 3.06 20.23
C GLU A 127 1.20 2.44 21.46
N VAL A 128 1.61 1.23 21.78
CA VAL A 128 1.30 0.59 23.06
C VAL A 128 2.62 0.43 23.80
N ARG A 129 2.78 1.15 24.91
CA ARG A 129 4.01 1.15 25.74
C ARG A 129 5.29 1.51 24.96
N GLY A 130 5.19 2.41 23.99
CA GLY A 130 6.34 2.84 23.17
C GLY A 130 6.70 1.87 22.03
N ILE A 131 5.87 0.86 21.78
CA ILE A 131 5.99 -0.05 20.63
C ILE A 131 4.89 0.30 19.63
N GLU A 132 5.28 0.45 18.36
CA GLU A 132 4.33 0.71 17.27
C GLU A 132 3.32 -0.43 17.14
N LEU A 133 2.03 -0.09 17.15
CA LEU A 133 0.96 -1.05 16.93
C LEU A 133 0.72 -1.17 15.40
N PRO A 134 1.04 -2.31 14.77
CA PRO A 134 0.85 -2.47 13.33
C PRO A 134 -0.63 -2.34 12.95
N HIS A 135 -0.86 -2.01 11.68
CA HIS A 135 -2.20 -1.82 11.11
C HIS A 135 -3.06 -0.71 11.77
N THR A 136 -2.47 0.21 12.52
CA THR A 136 -3.15 1.41 13.07
C THR A 136 -2.72 2.69 12.36
N GLY A 137 -3.45 3.79 12.53
CA GLY A 137 -2.98 5.12 12.12
C GLY A 137 -3.18 5.46 10.65
N CYS A 138 -2.24 6.16 10.04
CA CYS A 138 -2.37 6.61 8.65
C CYS A 138 -1.03 6.81 7.94
N GLY A 139 -1.02 6.64 6.63
CA GLY A 139 0.09 7.02 5.76
C GLY A 139 -0.26 8.26 4.93
N VAL A 140 0.67 9.20 4.84
CA VAL A 140 0.54 10.42 4.03
C VAL A 140 1.78 10.56 3.15
N LYS A 141 1.60 10.92 1.88
CA LYS A 141 2.69 11.27 0.98
C LYS A 141 2.51 12.70 0.50
N LEU A 142 3.56 13.48 0.64
CA LEU A 142 3.68 14.83 0.08
C LEU A 142 4.52 14.79 -1.18
N ASP A 143 4.15 15.57 -2.19
CA ASP A 143 5.03 15.87 -3.33
C ASP A 143 6.10 16.92 -2.94
N ARG A 144 6.88 17.34 -3.95
CA ARG A 144 7.95 18.35 -3.78
C ARG A 144 7.44 19.74 -3.39
N GLU A 145 6.18 20.04 -3.69
CA GLU A 145 5.51 21.32 -3.39
C GLU A 145 4.71 21.26 -2.08
N LEU A 146 4.85 20.17 -1.30
CA LEU A 146 4.10 19.88 -0.08
C LEU A 146 2.58 19.67 -0.28
N ASN A 147 2.14 19.35 -1.50
CA ASN A 147 0.76 18.93 -1.71
C ASN A 147 0.59 17.46 -1.30
N VAL A 148 -0.54 17.15 -0.68
CA VAL A 148 -0.89 15.77 -0.33
C VAL A 148 -1.28 15.01 -1.60
N VAL A 149 -0.41 14.11 -2.05
CA VAL A 149 -0.65 13.25 -3.21
C VAL A 149 -1.17 11.87 -2.84
N ARG A 150 -0.95 11.44 -1.59
CA ARG A 150 -1.50 10.18 -1.10
C ARG A 150 -1.89 10.31 0.36
N PHE A 151 -3.06 9.78 0.70
CA PHE A 151 -3.46 9.53 2.07
C PHE A 151 -4.09 8.15 2.17
N ARG A 152 -3.80 7.43 3.24
CA ARG A 152 -4.45 6.16 3.55
C ARG A 152 -4.64 6.04 5.05
N LEU A 153 -5.88 5.91 5.48
CA LEU A 153 -6.20 5.50 6.84
C LEU A 153 -5.97 3.98 6.95
N ILE A 154 -5.27 3.56 8.00
CA ILE A 154 -4.87 2.18 8.23
C ILE A 154 -5.52 1.69 9.51
N GLY A 155 -6.29 0.61 9.42
CA GLY A 155 -7.04 0.07 10.56
C GLY A 155 -8.30 0.88 10.83
N GLN A 156 -9.37 0.56 10.12
CA GLN A 156 -10.70 1.11 10.42
C GLN A 156 -11.43 0.13 11.34
N GLY A 157 -11.75 0.57 12.55
CA GLY A 157 -12.43 -0.22 13.57
C GLY A 157 -11.71 -0.20 14.92
N GLN A 158 -12.36 -0.74 15.95
CA GLN A 158 -11.69 -1.03 17.22
C GLN A 158 -10.65 -2.13 16.97
N ILE A 159 -9.39 -1.74 16.80
CA ILE A 159 -8.28 -2.67 16.91
C ILE A 159 -8.21 -3.06 18.38
N GLN A 160 -8.36 -4.36 18.65
CA GLN A 160 -8.18 -4.86 20.00
C GLN A 160 -6.71 -4.73 20.35
N GLU A 161 -6.40 -3.81 21.26
CA GLU A 161 -5.04 -3.68 21.77
C GLU A 161 -4.57 -5.02 22.36
N PRO A 162 -3.31 -5.42 22.09
CA PRO A 162 -2.77 -6.63 22.67
C PRO A 162 -2.77 -6.50 24.19
N LYS A 163 -3.20 -7.55 24.89
CA LYS A 163 -3.05 -7.62 26.34
C LYS A 163 -1.56 -7.68 26.65
N TRP A 164 -1.09 -6.72 27.44
CA TRP A 164 0.29 -6.74 27.88
C TRP A 164 0.51 -7.90 28.85
N PRO A 165 1.51 -8.77 28.63
CA PRO A 165 1.79 -9.87 29.53
C PRO A 165 2.38 -9.37 30.85
N ASP A 166 2.15 -10.13 31.94
CA ASP A 166 2.70 -9.80 33.27
C ASP A 166 4.22 -9.92 33.32
N SER A 167 4.81 -10.76 32.46
CA SER A 167 6.24 -10.95 32.33
C SER A 167 6.61 -11.32 30.90
N ILE A 168 7.79 -10.87 30.47
CA ILE A 168 8.42 -11.27 29.21
C ILE A 168 9.80 -11.87 29.48
N VAL A 169 10.25 -12.72 28.56
CA VAL A 169 11.60 -13.29 28.55
C VAL A 169 12.61 -12.18 28.26
N ASP A 170 13.75 -12.23 28.95
CA ASP A 170 14.85 -11.31 28.74
C ASP A 170 15.48 -11.48 27.34
N GLU A 171 15.88 -10.35 26.74
CA GLU A 171 16.47 -10.29 25.40
C GLU A 171 17.71 -11.19 25.26
N LYS A 172 18.59 -11.24 26.27
CA LYS A 172 19.82 -12.05 26.20
C LYS A 172 19.52 -13.54 26.17
N THR A 173 18.46 -13.95 26.87
CA THR A 173 18.01 -15.35 26.85
C THR A 173 17.55 -15.74 25.45
N ILE A 174 16.75 -14.88 24.80
CA ILE A 174 16.30 -15.10 23.42
C ILE A 174 17.49 -15.13 22.45
N LEU A 175 18.42 -14.17 22.57
CA LEU A 175 19.61 -14.12 21.71
C LEU A 175 20.49 -15.37 21.86
N SER A 176 20.66 -15.88 23.08
CA SER A 176 21.43 -17.10 23.33
C SER A 176 20.75 -18.33 22.70
N ASP A 177 19.43 -18.39 22.74
CA ASP A 177 18.67 -19.49 22.13
C ASP A 177 18.78 -19.46 20.60
N ILE A 178 18.58 -18.28 19.99
CA ILE A 178 18.76 -18.10 18.54
C ILE A 178 20.17 -18.51 18.12
N GLN A 179 21.21 -18.05 18.82
CA GLN A 179 22.60 -18.40 18.49
C GLN A 179 22.88 -19.91 18.61
N SER A 180 22.25 -20.60 19.57
CA SER A 180 22.44 -22.03 19.78
C SER A 180 21.80 -22.89 18.69
N HIS A 181 20.76 -22.37 18.03
CA HIS A 181 20.00 -23.07 16.99
C HIS A 181 20.23 -22.52 15.58
N LEU A 182 21.02 -21.44 15.44
CA LEU A 182 21.29 -20.79 14.17
C LEU A 182 22.03 -21.74 13.22
N GLN A 183 21.45 -21.96 12.04
CA GLN A 183 22.09 -22.72 10.97
C GLN A 183 22.54 -21.77 9.86
N MET A 184 23.67 -22.06 9.23
CA MET A 184 24.17 -21.29 8.09
C MET A 184 24.11 -22.14 6.83
N LYS A 185 23.49 -21.61 5.77
CA LYS A 185 23.40 -22.26 4.47
C LYS A 185 24.25 -21.50 3.45
N LEU A 186 24.97 -22.24 2.62
CA LEU A 186 25.71 -21.67 1.50
C LEU A 186 24.75 -21.30 0.36
N ALA A 187 24.83 -20.06 -0.13
CA ALA A 187 23.99 -19.53 -1.20
C ALA A 187 24.79 -18.66 -2.18
N ILE A 188 24.33 -18.56 -3.43
CA ILE A 188 24.84 -17.59 -4.39
C ILE A 188 23.81 -16.47 -4.49
N VAL A 189 24.23 -15.24 -4.17
CA VAL A 189 23.36 -14.05 -4.19
C VAL A 189 23.85 -13.06 -5.23
N SER A 190 22.92 -12.33 -5.84
CA SER A 190 23.22 -11.17 -6.68
C SER A 190 23.29 -9.93 -5.80
N VAL A 191 24.45 -9.27 -5.78
CA VAL A 191 24.71 -8.08 -4.97
C VAL A 191 24.81 -6.89 -5.92
N HIS A 192 23.96 -5.88 -5.72
CA HIS A 192 23.97 -4.67 -6.54
C HIS A 192 24.52 -3.48 -5.74
N PRO A 193 25.42 -2.64 -6.31
CA PRO A 193 26.00 -1.48 -5.62
C PRO A 193 25.00 -0.44 -5.13
N SER A 194 23.79 -0.40 -5.68
CA SER A 194 22.71 0.49 -5.19
C SER A 194 22.07 0.02 -3.86
N LEU A 195 22.26 -1.25 -3.49
CA LEU A 195 21.67 -1.84 -2.28
C LEU A 195 22.73 -2.11 -1.20
N TYR A 196 23.99 -2.27 -1.59
CA TYR A 196 25.07 -2.69 -0.71
C TYR A 196 26.34 -1.88 -0.95
N GLU A 197 27.15 -1.70 0.09
CA GLU A 197 28.45 -1.01 0.02
C GLU A 197 29.51 -1.89 -0.69
N ILE A 198 29.36 -2.04 -2.01
CA ILE A 198 30.30 -2.74 -2.89
C ILE A 198 30.84 -1.79 -3.96
N LYS A 199 32.10 -1.99 -4.37
CA LYS A 199 32.73 -1.17 -5.41
C LYS A 199 32.31 -1.65 -6.79
N GLY A 200 31.91 -0.72 -7.66
CA GLY A 200 31.53 -1.01 -9.06
C GLY A 200 30.16 -0.44 -9.39
N THR A 201 29.73 -0.66 -10.65
CA THR A 201 28.44 -0.19 -11.16
C THR A 201 27.52 -1.34 -11.60
N GLU A 202 28.03 -2.57 -11.65
CA GLU A 202 27.30 -3.75 -12.11
C GLU A 202 26.96 -4.69 -10.94
N HIS A 203 25.94 -5.53 -11.12
CA HIS A 203 25.65 -6.60 -10.18
C HIS A 203 26.73 -7.68 -10.24
N GLU A 204 27.11 -8.19 -9.07
CA GLU A 204 28.06 -9.29 -8.95
C GLU A 204 27.41 -10.47 -8.22
N TYR A 205 27.71 -11.69 -8.67
CA TYR A 205 27.31 -12.89 -7.94
C TYR A 205 28.35 -13.24 -6.90
N ARG A 206 27.92 -13.42 -5.65
CA ARG A 206 28.79 -13.80 -4.54
C ARG A 206 28.29 -15.05 -3.85
N LEU A 207 29.24 -15.91 -3.48
CA LEU A 207 28.99 -17.04 -2.61
C LEU A 207 28.99 -16.55 -1.15
N VAL A 208 27.88 -16.73 -0.45
CA VAL A 208 27.64 -16.23 0.91
C VAL A 208 27.11 -17.33 1.82
N TYR A 209 27.21 -17.13 3.13
CA TYR A 209 26.48 -17.91 4.13
C TYR A 209 25.26 -17.11 4.60
N GLU A 210 24.08 -17.68 4.47
CA GLU A 210 22.82 -17.10 4.93
C GLU A 210 22.31 -17.80 6.20
N PRO A 211 21.84 -17.06 7.21
CA PRO A 211 21.23 -17.64 8.40
C PRO A 211 19.88 -18.27 8.09
N ILE A 212 19.57 -19.39 8.75
CA ILE A 212 18.27 -20.04 8.76
C ILE A 212 17.83 -20.27 10.21
N PRO A 213 16.70 -19.71 10.65
CA PRO A 213 15.88 -18.71 9.94
C PRO A 213 16.58 -17.35 9.83
N ASP A 214 16.30 -16.58 8.77
CA ASP A 214 16.90 -15.25 8.57
C ASP A 214 16.15 -14.14 9.34
N ARG A 215 14.87 -14.36 9.66
CA ARG A 215 14.01 -13.45 10.42
C ARG A 215 13.08 -14.22 11.38
N PRO A 216 13.62 -14.85 12.45
CA PRO A 216 12.78 -15.56 13.42
C PRO A 216 11.86 -14.59 14.17
N TRP A 217 10.60 -14.97 14.34
CA TRP A 217 9.70 -14.31 15.27
C TRP A 217 9.63 -15.13 16.56
N MET A 218 10.02 -14.50 17.67
CA MET A 218 10.05 -15.11 18.99
C MET A 218 8.91 -14.53 19.83
N ASP A 219 8.12 -15.40 20.45
CA ASP A 219 7.08 -15.02 21.39
C ASP A 219 7.75 -14.47 22.67
N ALA A 220 7.43 -13.23 23.03
CA ALA A 220 8.07 -12.55 24.14
C ALA A 220 7.70 -13.14 25.51
N VAL A 221 6.62 -13.92 25.64
CA VAL A 221 6.17 -14.52 26.92
C VAL A 221 6.82 -15.89 27.14
N THR A 222 6.88 -16.69 26.09
CA THR A 222 7.37 -18.08 26.15
C THR A 222 8.83 -18.22 25.75
N GLY A 223 9.37 -17.28 24.98
CA GLY A 223 10.70 -17.35 24.39
C GLY A 223 10.81 -18.37 23.23
N LEU A 224 9.69 -18.89 22.74
CA LEU A 224 9.65 -19.87 21.66
C LEU A 224 9.38 -19.20 20.31
N HIS A 225 9.70 -19.90 19.22
CA HIS A 225 9.30 -19.44 17.89
C HIS A 225 7.77 -19.39 17.75
N VAL A 226 7.26 -18.30 17.14
CA VAL A 226 5.82 -18.12 16.86
C VAL A 226 5.31 -19.15 15.85
N TYR A 227 6.19 -19.57 14.93
CA TYR A 227 5.91 -20.57 13.91
C TYR A 227 6.94 -21.70 13.96
N GLY A 228 6.58 -22.87 13.41
CA GLY A 228 7.53 -23.97 13.21
C GLY A 228 8.62 -23.60 12.21
N SER A 229 9.72 -24.38 12.20
CA SER A 229 10.87 -24.14 11.34
C SER A 229 10.53 -24.16 9.84
N GLU A 230 9.46 -24.88 9.46
CA GLU A 230 8.92 -24.92 8.11
C GLU A 230 8.42 -23.58 7.59
N HIS A 231 8.04 -22.64 8.48
CA HIS A 231 7.57 -21.32 8.07
C HIS A 231 8.69 -20.42 7.56
N TYR A 232 9.92 -20.67 8.02
CA TYR A 232 11.08 -19.84 7.72
C TYR A 232 11.96 -20.38 6.60
N VAL A 233 11.61 -21.56 6.06
CA VAL A 233 12.36 -22.20 4.98
C VAL A 233 11.48 -22.25 3.74
N MET A 234 12.01 -21.72 2.63
CA MET A 234 11.38 -21.90 1.31
C MET A 234 11.12 -23.38 1.07
N SER A 235 9.92 -23.73 0.60
CA SER A 235 9.61 -25.10 0.23
C SER A 235 10.66 -25.63 -0.74
N THR A 236 11.06 -26.90 -0.58
CA THR A 236 12.03 -27.53 -1.48
C THR A 236 11.54 -27.42 -2.92
N SER A 237 12.25 -26.63 -3.72
CA SER A 237 12.06 -26.59 -5.15
C SER A 237 12.78 -27.78 -5.77
N HIS A 238 12.06 -28.55 -6.58
CA HIS A 238 12.68 -29.55 -7.44
C HIS A 238 13.01 -28.87 -8.77
N PRO A 239 14.22 -29.11 -9.33
CA PRO A 239 14.50 -28.64 -10.67
C PRO A 239 13.46 -29.23 -11.62
N LEU A 240 12.84 -28.37 -12.43
CA LEU A 240 11.97 -28.83 -13.51
C LEU A 240 12.77 -29.78 -14.38
N SER A 241 12.26 -31.00 -14.57
CA SER A 241 12.93 -31.93 -15.47
C SER A 241 12.95 -31.30 -16.87
N PRO A 242 14.04 -31.37 -17.64
CA PRO A 242 14.08 -30.81 -19.00
C PRO A 242 12.95 -31.32 -19.91
N ASN A 243 12.37 -32.47 -19.57
CA ASN A 243 11.29 -33.15 -20.27
C ASN A 243 9.92 -33.05 -19.60
N GLU A 244 9.79 -32.37 -18.46
CA GLU A 244 8.48 -31.97 -17.98
C GLU A 244 8.03 -30.83 -18.88
N SER A 245 7.14 -31.14 -19.82
CA SER A 245 6.33 -30.11 -20.45
C SER A 245 5.62 -29.40 -19.31
N ILE A 246 6.14 -28.25 -18.88
CA ILE A 246 5.38 -27.29 -18.11
C ILE A 246 4.07 -27.19 -18.87
N PRO A 247 2.91 -27.60 -18.29
CA PRO A 247 1.64 -27.35 -18.95
C PRO A 247 1.68 -25.87 -19.20
N LYS A 248 1.76 -25.47 -20.48
CA LYS A 248 1.66 -24.06 -20.81
C LYS A 248 0.43 -23.61 -20.03
N PRO A 249 0.51 -22.55 -19.21
CA PRO A 249 -0.71 -22.01 -18.62
C PRO A 249 -1.71 -22.00 -19.76
N ILE A 250 -2.87 -22.61 -19.55
CA ILE A 250 -3.91 -22.63 -20.57
C ILE A 250 -4.39 -21.18 -20.65
N TYR A 251 -3.56 -20.34 -21.27
CA TYR A 251 -3.94 -19.12 -21.92
C TYR A 251 -4.83 -19.62 -23.03
N ASN A 252 -6.10 -19.78 -22.71
CA ASN A 252 -7.09 -19.70 -23.75
C ASN A 252 -7.00 -18.26 -24.26
N GLU A 253 -6.19 -18.04 -25.30
CA GLU A 253 -6.22 -16.82 -26.11
C GLU A 253 -7.65 -16.54 -26.64
N ALA A 254 -8.52 -17.56 -26.59
CA ALA A 254 -9.94 -17.47 -26.90
C ALA A 254 -10.82 -16.88 -25.77
N LEU A 255 -10.33 -16.78 -24.53
CA LEU A 255 -11.09 -16.13 -23.45
C LEU A 255 -10.80 -14.63 -23.48
N SER A 256 -11.86 -13.84 -23.56
CA SER A 256 -11.73 -12.39 -23.46
C SER A 256 -11.35 -11.98 -22.03
N TRP A 257 -10.79 -10.78 -21.86
CA TRP A 257 -10.46 -10.24 -20.53
C TRP A 257 -11.67 -10.20 -19.61
N GLU A 258 -12.86 -9.94 -20.15
CA GLU A 258 -14.12 -9.96 -19.41
C GLU A 258 -14.41 -11.33 -18.83
N GLN A 259 -14.16 -12.41 -19.58
CA GLN A 259 -14.38 -13.77 -19.10
C GLN A 259 -13.36 -14.15 -18.02
N LEU A 260 -12.10 -13.74 -18.17
CA LEU A 260 -11.05 -13.98 -17.18
C LEU A 260 -11.28 -13.21 -15.88
N LEU A 261 -11.83 -12.00 -15.97
CA LEU A 261 -12.13 -11.13 -14.83
C LEU A 261 -13.54 -11.35 -14.26
N GLY A 262 -14.34 -12.23 -14.87
CA GLY A 262 -15.71 -12.53 -14.43
C GLY A 262 -16.71 -11.38 -14.66
N ILE A 263 -16.46 -10.51 -15.65
CA ILE A 263 -17.33 -9.41 -16.04
C ILE A 263 -18.47 -9.97 -16.91
N ASP A 264 -19.69 -9.88 -16.38
CA ASP A 264 -20.90 -10.30 -17.08
C ASP A 264 -21.37 -9.22 -18.06
N LEU A 265 -21.05 -9.39 -19.36
CA LEU A 265 -21.43 -8.47 -20.44
C LEU A 265 -22.94 -8.37 -20.71
N GLU A 266 -23.77 -9.27 -20.15
CA GLU A 266 -25.23 -9.13 -20.18
C GLU A 266 -25.71 -8.08 -19.18
N ARG A 267 -24.97 -7.90 -18.08
CA ARG A 267 -25.27 -6.95 -17.01
C ARG A 267 -24.51 -5.66 -17.14
N TYR A 268 -23.31 -5.71 -17.70
CA TYR A 268 -22.40 -4.58 -17.80
C TYR A 268 -22.14 -4.23 -19.26
N GLU A 269 -22.08 -2.95 -19.58
CA GLU A 269 -21.68 -2.44 -20.88
C GLU A 269 -20.35 -1.70 -20.77
N LEU A 270 -19.48 -1.89 -21.76
CA LEU A 270 -18.22 -1.16 -21.84
C LEU A 270 -18.52 0.27 -22.30
N VAL A 271 -18.16 1.24 -21.46
CA VAL A 271 -18.43 2.67 -21.70
C VAL A 271 -17.19 3.38 -22.25
N LYS A 272 -16.01 2.99 -21.78
CA LYS A 272 -14.73 3.61 -22.15
C LYS A 272 -13.63 2.56 -22.15
N SER A 273 -12.75 2.61 -23.14
CA SER A 273 -11.54 1.80 -23.18
C SER A 273 -10.36 2.61 -23.70
N GLY A 274 -9.18 2.43 -23.11
CA GLY A 274 -7.92 3.00 -23.57
C GLY A 274 -6.82 1.95 -23.51
N ASP A 275 -5.90 1.99 -24.48
CA ASP A 275 -4.72 1.14 -24.56
C ASP A 275 -3.55 2.00 -25.05
N ASP A 276 -2.51 2.12 -24.23
CA ASP A 276 -1.29 2.87 -24.52
C ASP A 276 -0.11 1.96 -24.92
N GLY A 277 -0.35 0.66 -25.05
CA GLY A 277 0.67 -0.35 -25.33
C GLY A 277 1.31 -0.98 -24.09
N GLU A 278 1.16 -0.37 -22.90
CA GLU A 278 1.61 -0.93 -21.63
C GLU A 278 0.45 -1.33 -20.71
N ARG A 279 -0.68 -0.64 -20.80
CA ARG A 279 -1.86 -0.78 -19.94
C ARG A 279 -3.15 -0.68 -20.75
N ILE A 280 -4.05 -1.62 -20.50
CA ILE A 280 -5.43 -1.57 -20.98
C ILE A 280 -6.32 -1.12 -19.82
N ASN A 281 -6.99 0.01 -20.01
CA ASN A 281 -8.01 0.52 -19.09
C ASN A 281 -9.38 0.33 -19.71
N SER A 282 -10.30 -0.32 -18.99
CA SER A 282 -11.68 -0.54 -19.44
C SER A 282 -12.67 -0.17 -18.33
N LEU A 283 -13.60 0.74 -18.61
CA LEU A 283 -14.68 1.14 -17.70
C LEU A 283 -15.98 0.47 -18.13
N TYR A 284 -16.55 -0.35 -17.25
CA TYR A 284 -17.83 -1.00 -17.46
C TYR A 284 -18.90 -0.42 -16.54
N GLN A 285 -20.06 -0.09 -17.09
CA GLN A 285 -21.20 0.41 -16.33
C GLN A 285 -22.31 -0.64 -16.30
N LEU A 286 -23.01 -0.75 -15.16
CA LEU A 286 -24.17 -1.64 -15.05
C LEU A 286 -25.29 -1.10 -15.95
N ARG A 287 -25.81 -1.94 -16.86
CA ARG A 287 -26.96 -1.58 -17.68
C ARG A 287 -28.14 -1.25 -16.79
N GLU A 288 -28.70 -0.06 -16.91
CA GLU A 288 -29.99 0.24 -16.30
C GLU A 288 -31.05 -0.68 -16.94
N ARG A 289 -31.56 -1.65 -16.17
CA ARG A 289 -32.77 -2.36 -16.59
C ARG A 289 -33.88 -1.31 -16.63
N GLY A 290 -34.30 -0.95 -17.84
CA GLY A 290 -35.49 -0.12 -18.05
C GLY A 290 -36.64 -0.63 -17.17
N LYS A 291 -37.32 0.32 -16.51
CA LYS A 291 -38.59 0.10 -15.84
C LYS A 291 -39.62 -0.50 -16.78
#